data_AF-A0A9C9N7X1-F1
#
_entry.id   AF-A0A9C9N7X1-F1
#
_cell.length_a   1.000
_cell.length_b   1.000
_cell.length_c   1.000
_cell.angle_alpha   90.00
_cell.angle_beta   90.00
_cell.angle_gamma   90.00
#
_symmetry.space_group_name_H-M   'P 1'
#
loop_
_entity.id
_entity.type
_entity.pdbx_description
1 polymer ?
#
loop_
_entity_poly.entity_id
_entity_poly.type
_entity_poly.pdbx_seq_one_letter_code
_entity_poly.pdbx_strand_id
1 'polypeptide(L)'
;MSLFYPSFDAIRLADQIFSAIGDRTPGYQERIGSGWYWQLPGGIIVVAALDYSVTPERWDAIRAQASTPRAGIFTTADFPFASYATAPSSPPFIHDMQGKAEWSNRLYFQMGHLIEDAVRWIGILHAIAISPQVTPPSSFPAISSLESKLVQYALQELEGHFVIKDLHEEFGDRISRRRLSALAQAWEARELLTKQPRRVTYALQVLATRDDPLTP
;
A
#
# COMPACT_ATOMS: atom_id res chain seq x y z
N MET A 1 5.15 19.75 29.92
CA MET A 1 4.23 19.47 28.80
C MET A 1 3.23 18.43 29.28
N SER A 2 1.93 18.71 29.17
CA SER A 2 0.89 17.75 29.54
C SER A 2 0.94 16.56 28.58
N LEU A 3 1.04 15.34 29.12
CA LEU A 3 0.94 14.11 28.34
C LEU A 3 -0.55 13.86 28.05
N PHE A 4 -0.96 13.98 26.80
CA PHE A 4 -2.29 13.53 26.39
C PHE A 4 -2.16 12.12 25.86
N TYR A 5 -3.03 11.23 26.35
CA TYR A 5 -3.13 9.86 25.88
C TYR A 5 -4.33 9.74 24.94
N PRO A 6 -4.22 8.96 23.85
CA PRO A 6 -5.38 8.65 23.02
C PRO A 6 -6.46 7.96 23.85
N SER A 7 -7.73 8.21 23.50
CA SER A 7 -8.84 7.53 24.15
C SER A 7 -8.80 6.03 23.87
N PHE A 8 -9.39 5.22 24.75
CA PHE A 8 -9.50 3.77 24.52
C PHE A 8 -10.23 3.44 23.21
N ASP A 9 -11.20 4.28 22.81
CA ASP A 9 -11.90 4.13 21.54
C ASP A 9 -10.99 4.42 20.33
N ALA A 10 -10.15 5.45 20.42
CA ALA A 10 -9.17 5.75 19.37
C ALA A 10 -8.16 4.61 19.21
N ILE A 11 -7.68 4.04 20.31
CA ILE A 11 -6.76 2.88 20.29
C ILE A 11 -7.46 1.67 19.65
N ARG A 12 -8.70 1.37 20.05
CA ARG A 12 -9.45 0.22 19.50
C ARG A 12 -9.75 0.38 18.02
N LEU A 13 -10.08 1.59 17.56
CA LEU A 13 -10.26 1.88 16.14
C LEU A 13 -8.95 1.74 15.37
N ALA A 14 -7.85 2.24 15.93
CA ALA A 14 -6.54 2.07 15.33
C ALA A 14 -6.15 0.59 15.24
N ASP A 15 -6.41 -0.22 16.27
CA ASP A 15 -6.19 -1.67 16.24
C ASP A 15 -6.93 -2.33 15.06
N GLN A 16 -8.18 -1.94 14.79
CA GLN A 16 -8.94 -2.46 13.63
C GLN A 16 -8.32 -2.03 12.30
N ILE A 17 -7.94 -0.76 12.18
CA ILE A 17 -7.33 -0.20 10.96
C ILE A 17 -6.00 -0.90 10.66
N PHE A 18 -5.11 -1.01 11.65
CA PHE A 18 -3.80 -1.61 11.46
C PHE A 18 -3.87 -3.12 11.30
N SER A 19 -4.86 -3.80 11.89
CA SER A 19 -5.17 -5.18 11.52
C SER A 19 -5.55 -5.29 10.05
N ALA A 20 -6.44 -4.42 9.56
CA ALA A 20 -6.87 -4.43 8.16
C ALA A 20 -5.73 -4.07 7.18
N ILE A 21 -4.79 -3.21 7.57
CA ILE A 21 -3.56 -2.94 6.81
C ILE A 21 -2.64 -4.15 6.87
N GLY A 22 -2.44 -4.75 8.05
CA GLY A 22 -1.62 -5.93 8.29
C GLY A 22 -2.06 -7.13 7.47
N ASP A 23 -3.37 -7.38 7.37
CA ASP A 23 -3.94 -8.45 6.54
C ASP A 23 -3.63 -8.30 5.04
N ARG A 24 -3.29 -7.08 4.61
CA ARG A 24 -2.98 -6.74 3.21
C ARG A 24 -1.49 -6.45 2.98
N THR A 25 -0.65 -6.54 4.00
CA THR A 25 0.77 -6.19 3.92
C THR A 25 1.65 -7.27 4.55
N PRO A 26 2.80 -7.59 3.94
CA PRO A 26 3.71 -8.57 4.51
C PRO A 26 4.40 -8.03 5.78
N GLY A 27 4.72 -8.92 6.71
CA GLY A 27 5.63 -8.63 7.82
C GLY A 27 5.01 -7.90 9.02
N TYR A 28 3.69 -7.74 9.08
CA TYR A 28 3.01 -7.18 10.26
C TYR A 28 3.28 -8.03 11.52
N GLN A 29 3.60 -7.37 12.64
CA GLN A 29 3.98 -7.96 13.93
C GLN A 29 3.04 -7.53 15.08
N GLU A 30 1.84 -7.04 14.74
CA GLU A 30 0.87 -6.53 15.69
C GLU A 30 1.33 -5.26 16.46
N ARG A 31 0.61 -4.93 17.53
CA ARG A 31 0.87 -3.77 18.38
C ARG A 31 1.79 -4.14 19.54
N ILE A 32 2.83 -3.33 19.76
CA ILE A 32 3.67 -3.38 20.95
C ILE A 32 3.62 -2.00 21.63
N GLY A 33 3.08 -1.94 22.84
CA GLY A 33 2.85 -0.67 23.53
C GLY A 33 1.87 0.23 22.77
N SER A 34 2.32 1.43 22.40
CA SER A 34 1.53 2.43 21.65
C SER A 34 1.80 2.43 20.14
N GLY A 35 2.61 1.49 19.63
CA GLY A 35 3.00 1.42 18.23
C GLY A 35 2.63 0.10 17.55
N TRP A 36 2.36 0.17 16.26
CA TRP A 36 2.09 -0.98 15.38
C TRP A 36 3.31 -1.23 14.51
N TYR A 37 3.71 -2.49 14.38
CA TYR A 37 5.03 -2.84 13.85
C TYR A 37 4.93 -3.69 12.57
N TRP A 38 5.81 -3.40 11.62
CA TRP A 38 6.13 -4.32 10.53
C TRP A 38 7.62 -4.58 10.49
N GLN A 39 7.97 -5.84 10.23
CA GLN A 39 9.30 -6.28 9.89
C GLN A 39 9.32 -6.69 8.42
N LEU A 40 9.94 -5.84 7.60
CA LEU A 40 10.09 -6.08 6.18
C LEU A 40 11.49 -6.66 5.88
N PRO A 41 11.73 -7.22 4.67
CA PRO A 41 13.06 -7.66 4.27
C PRO A 41 14.11 -6.52 4.33
N GLY A 42 15.39 -6.87 4.18
CA GLY A 42 16.46 -5.86 4.22
C GLY A 42 16.67 -5.21 5.60
N GLY A 43 16.04 -5.73 6.66
CA GLY A 43 16.12 -5.20 8.01
C GLY A 43 15.33 -3.90 8.21
N ILE A 44 14.35 -3.62 7.36
CA ILE A 44 13.47 -2.46 7.51
C ILE A 44 12.45 -2.74 8.61
N ILE A 45 12.41 -1.87 9.61
CA ILE A 45 11.40 -1.85 10.66
C ILE A 45 10.51 -0.65 10.41
N VAL A 46 9.21 -0.90 10.28
CA VAL A 46 8.18 0.15 10.21
C VAL A 46 7.47 0.21 11.55
N VAL A 47 7.31 1.42 12.07
CA VAL A 47 6.51 1.70 13.27
C VAL A 47 5.48 2.75 12.92
N ALA A 48 4.21 2.44 13.14
CA ALA A 48 3.13 3.41 13.11
C ALA A 48 2.67 3.72 14.54
N ALA A 49 2.32 4.98 14.81
CA ALA A 49 1.79 5.41 16.10
C ALA A 49 0.69 6.45 15.90
N LEU A 50 -0.25 6.50 16.83
CA LEU A 50 -1.23 7.57 16.89
C LEU A 50 -0.56 8.84 17.42
N ASP A 51 -0.68 9.91 16.67
CA ASP A 51 -0.36 11.27 17.10
C ASP A 51 -1.61 12.14 17.10
N TYR A 52 -1.60 13.16 17.95
CA TYR A 52 -2.72 14.08 18.11
C TYR A 52 -2.25 15.52 17.89
N SER A 53 -2.94 16.24 17.02
CA SER A 53 -2.78 17.69 16.93
C SER A 53 -3.78 18.37 17.87
N VAL A 54 -3.28 19.22 18.78
CA VAL A 54 -4.14 20.04 19.64
C VAL A 54 -4.59 21.26 18.84
N THR A 55 -5.57 21.07 17.95
CA THR A 55 -6.23 22.15 17.22
C THR A 55 -7.74 22.16 17.51
N PRO A 56 -8.42 23.31 17.35
CA PRO A 56 -9.88 23.43 17.54
C PRO A 56 -10.69 22.55 16.58
N GLU A 57 -10.12 22.21 15.42
CA GLU A 57 -10.68 21.34 14.38
C GLU A 57 -9.87 20.03 14.42
N ARG A 58 -10.19 19.16 15.38
CA ARG A 58 -9.33 18.04 15.76
C ARG A 58 -9.18 16.99 14.66
N TRP A 59 -8.00 16.94 14.03
CA TRP A 59 -7.56 15.85 13.16
C TRP A 59 -6.47 15.09 13.91
N ASP A 60 -6.75 13.85 14.30
CA ASP A 60 -5.70 12.96 14.77
C ASP A 60 -4.91 12.48 13.53
N ALA A 61 -3.67 12.05 13.70
CA ALA A 61 -2.85 11.55 12.60
C ALA A 61 -2.21 10.22 13.00
N ILE A 62 -2.15 9.28 12.08
CA ILE A 62 -1.26 8.14 12.19
C ILE A 62 0.08 8.58 11.63
N ARG A 63 1.12 8.60 12.47
CA ARG A 63 2.49 8.79 12.00
C ARG A 63 3.15 7.44 11.83
N ALA A 64 3.70 7.20 10.65
CA ALA A 64 4.50 6.03 10.35
C ALA A 64 5.94 6.42 10.05
N GLN A 65 6.87 5.60 10.48
CA GLN A 65 8.30 5.77 10.26
C GLN A 65 8.89 4.43 9.83
N ALA A 66 9.75 4.44 8.82
CA ALA A 66 10.55 3.27 8.47
C ALA A 66 12.02 3.54 8.75
N SER A 67 12.66 2.54 9.34
CA SER A 67 14.06 2.62 9.75
C SER A 67 14.83 1.34 9.43
N THR A 68 16.15 1.44 9.33
CA THR A 68 17.05 0.28 9.34
C THR A 68 18.13 0.48 10.42
N PRO A 69 18.75 -0.60 10.92
CA PRO A 69 19.87 -0.48 11.87
C PRO A 69 21.05 0.36 11.36
N ARG A 70 21.22 0.48 10.03
CA ARG A 70 22.34 1.20 9.42
C ARG A 70 22.02 2.65 9.09
N ALA A 71 20.81 2.94 8.61
CA ALA A 71 20.44 4.28 8.14
C ALA A 71 19.63 5.09 9.16
N GLY A 72 19.18 4.48 10.27
CA GLY A 72 18.19 5.10 11.14
C GLY A 72 16.85 5.26 10.40
N ILE A 73 16.06 6.28 10.75
CA ILE A 73 14.81 6.62 10.06
C ILE A 73 15.15 7.18 8.68
N PHE A 74 14.66 6.54 7.62
CA PHE A 74 14.93 6.97 6.24
C PHE A 74 13.66 7.38 5.49
N THR A 75 12.47 7.09 6.03
CA THR A 75 11.21 7.62 5.50
C THR A 75 10.17 7.75 6.62
N THR A 76 9.24 8.69 6.41
CA THR A 76 8.11 8.94 7.30
C THR A 76 6.86 9.19 6.45
N ALA A 77 5.69 8.84 6.97
CA ALA A 77 4.40 9.13 6.36
C ALA A 77 3.38 9.52 7.43
N ASP A 78 2.52 10.49 7.13
CA ASP A 78 1.44 10.92 8.01
C ASP A 78 0.11 10.61 7.32
N PHE A 79 -0.76 9.85 7.98
CA PHE A 79 -2.08 9.46 7.48
C PHE A 79 -3.18 10.10 8.34
N PRO A 80 -4.11 10.88 7.78
CA PRO A 80 -5.17 11.55 8.54
C PRO A 80 -6.12 10.55 9.24
N PHE A 81 -6.29 10.66 10.55
CA PHE A 81 -7.06 9.74 11.39
C PHE A 81 -8.16 10.49 12.17
N ALA A 82 -9.42 10.06 12.08
CA ALA A 82 -10.54 10.72 12.74
C ALA A 82 -11.21 9.77 13.74
N SER A 83 -10.77 9.78 15.00
CA SER A 83 -11.30 8.87 16.03
C SER A 83 -12.55 9.38 16.75
N TYR A 84 -12.70 10.70 16.92
CA TYR A 84 -13.77 11.28 17.75
C TYR A 84 -15.08 11.50 17.00
N ALA A 85 -15.09 11.49 15.66
CA ALA A 85 -16.32 11.66 14.88
C ALA A 85 -17.17 10.38 14.77
N THR A 86 -16.64 9.23 15.21
CA THR A 86 -17.27 7.91 15.02
C THR A 86 -17.85 7.32 16.30
N ALA A 87 -17.57 7.90 17.47
CA ALA A 87 -18.09 7.41 18.74
C ALA A 87 -19.53 7.93 19.00
N PRO A 88 -20.52 7.05 19.31
CA PRO A 88 -21.90 7.43 19.60
C PRO A 88 -22.08 8.45 20.74
N SER A 89 -21.07 8.58 21.61
CA SER A 89 -21.04 9.47 22.77
C SER A 89 -20.32 10.80 22.52
N SER A 90 -19.74 11.02 21.34
CA SER A 90 -19.02 12.25 21.02
C SER A 90 -19.98 13.37 20.60
N PRO A 91 -20.00 14.54 21.27
CA PRO A 91 -20.88 15.64 20.88
C PRO A 91 -20.32 16.51 19.73
N PRO A 92 -21.17 17.14 18.90
CA PRO A 92 -22.59 16.89 18.71
C PRO A 92 -22.84 16.09 17.44
N PHE A 93 -23.56 14.98 17.60
CA PHE A 93 -24.47 14.53 16.56
C PHE A 93 -25.36 15.71 16.16
N ILE A 94 -25.15 16.29 14.98
CA ILE A 94 -26.17 17.13 14.37
C ILE A 94 -27.22 16.18 13.83
N HIS A 95 -28.29 16.01 14.60
CA HIS A 95 -29.58 15.69 13.98
C HIS A 95 -29.93 16.86 13.08
N ASP A 96 -29.75 16.70 11.78
CA ASP A 96 -30.48 17.52 10.84
C ASP A 96 -31.96 17.16 11.02
N MET A 97 -32.77 18.13 11.44
CA MET A 97 -34.24 17.99 11.50
C MET A 97 -34.86 17.70 10.10
N GLN A 98 -34.04 17.64 9.02
CA GLN A 98 -34.40 17.34 7.64
C GLN A 98 -33.61 16.17 6.98
N GLY A 99 -32.77 15.43 7.71
CA GLY A 99 -32.37 14.06 7.33
C GLY A 99 -31.43 13.83 6.13
N LYS A 100 -30.43 14.69 5.82
CA LYS A 100 -29.35 14.31 4.87
C LYS A 100 -28.02 13.98 5.56
N ALA A 101 -27.81 12.69 5.79
CA ALA A 101 -26.58 12.10 6.30
C ALA A 101 -25.38 12.28 5.32
N GLU A 102 -24.71 13.44 5.35
CA GLU A 102 -23.49 13.67 4.55
C GLU A 102 -22.18 13.35 5.32
N TRP A 103 -22.18 13.45 6.65
CA TRP A 103 -20.96 13.32 7.46
C TRP A 103 -20.53 11.87 7.71
N SER A 104 -21.46 10.95 7.96
CA SER A 104 -21.12 9.53 8.20
C SER A 104 -20.44 8.91 6.99
N ASN A 105 -20.95 9.19 5.78
CA ASN A 105 -20.40 8.63 4.55
C ASN A 105 -18.98 9.14 4.29
N ARG A 106 -18.71 10.45 4.48
CA ARG A 106 -17.39 11.04 4.23
C ARG A 106 -16.28 10.42 5.10
N LEU A 107 -16.59 10.03 6.33
CA LEU A 107 -15.66 9.39 7.27
C LEU A 107 -15.31 7.94 6.90
N TYR A 108 -16.29 7.14 6.47
CA TYR A 108 -16.01 5.78 5.98
C TYR A 108 -15.16 5.78 4.70
N PHE A 109 -15.40 6.73 3.79
CA PHE A 109 -14.56 6.90 2.60
C PHE A 109 -13.12 7.30 2.95
N GLN A 110 -12.93 8.15 3.96
CA GLN A 110 -11.59 8.52 4.43
C GLN A 110 -10.81 7.35 5.06
N MET A 111 -11.48 6.44 5.79
CA MET A 111 -10.82 5.26 6.35
C MET A 111 -10.37 4.26 5.27
N GLY A 112 -11.17 4.07 4.21
CA GLY A 112 -10.78 3.24 3.07
C GLY A 112 -9.51 3.77 2.39
N HIS A 113 -9.46 5.08 2.11
CA HIS A 113 -8.29 5.73 1.54
C HIS A 113 -7.06 5.68 2.45
N LEU A 114 -7.24 5.86 3.76
CA LEU A 114 -6.14 5.70 4.71
C LEU A 114 -5.53 4.30 4.66
N ILE A 115 -6.37 3.26 4.65
CA ILE A 115 -5.91 1.87 4.59
C ILE A 115 -5.18 1.65 3.26
N GLU A 116 -5.74 2.10 2.15
CA GLU A 116 -5.12 1.98 0.81
C GLU A 116 -3.76 2.68 0.72
N ASP A 117 -3.67 3.91 1.23
CA ASP A 117 -2.43 4.70 1.21
C ASP A 117 -1.36 4.08 2.12
N ALA A 118 -1.74 3.60 3.30
CA ALA A 118 -0.81 2.92 4.20
C ALA A 118 -0.32 1.58 3.62
N VAL A 119 -1.22 0.79 3.03
CA VAL A 119 -0.87 -0.45 2.32
C VAL A 119 0.08 -0.15 1.17
N ARG A 120 -0.19 0.90 0.39
CA ARG A 120 0.68 1.32 -0.73
C ARG A 120 2.06 1.73 -0.24
N TRP A 121 2.14 2.53 0.80
CA TRP A 121 3.42 2.99 1.35
C TRP A 121 4.26 1.83 1.88
N ILE A 122 3.66 0.90 2.64
CA ILE A 122 4.35 -0.32 3.11
C ILE A 122 4.76 -1.21 1.92
N GLY A 123 3.93 -1.31 0.89
CA GLY A 123 4.25 -2.02 -0.35
C GLY A 123 5.48 -1.44 -1.07
N ILE A 124 5.62 -0.12 -1.12
CA ILE A 124 6.80 0.56 -1.66
C ILE A 124 8.05 0.19 -0.84
N LEU A 125 7.96 0.21 0.49
CA LEU A 125 9.09 -0.14 1.37
C LEU A 125 9.51 -1.59 1.21
N HIS A 126 8.54 -2.49 1.11
CA HIS A 126 8.78 -3.90 0.87
C HIS A 126 9.46 -4.13 -0.50
N ALA A 127 9.04 -3.40 -1.54
CA ALA A 127 9.67 -3.46 -2.86
C ALA A 127 11.12 -2.95 -2.84
N ILE A 128 11.39 -1.84 -2.12
CA ILE A 128 12.75 -1.31 -1.92
C ILE A 128 13.64 -2.35 -1.19
N ALA A 129 13.07 -3.08 -0.23
CA ALA A 129 13.80 -4.09 0.53
C ALA A 129 14.17 -5.34 -0.27
N ILE A 130 13.26 -5.80 -1.13
CA ILE A 130 13.45 -7.01 -1.95
C ILE A 130 14.34 -6.72 -3.16
N SER A 131 14.33 -5.46 -3.64
CA SER A 131 15.23 -5.00 -4.69
C SER A 131 16.22 -3.96 -4.13
N PRO A 132 17.33 -4.39 -3.48
CA PRO A 132 18.34 -3.49 -2.92
C PRO A 132 19.13 -2.68 -3.98
N GLN A 133 18.74 -2.69 -5.26
CA GLN A 133 19.35 -1.87 -6.31
C GLN A 133 18.85 -0.42 -6.33
N VAL A 134 18.79 0.21 -5.15
CA VAL A 134 18.71 1.68 -5.02
C VAL A 134 19.95 2.18 -4.27
N THR A 135 21.11 1.79 -4.77
CA THR A 135 22.19 2.73 -5.02
C THR A 135 22.16 2.95 -6.54
N PRO A 136 22.04 4.17 -7.08
CA PRO A 136 22.06 4.31 -8.53
C PRO A 136 23.48 4.00 -9.01
N PRO A 137 23.65 2.97 -9.86
CA PRO A 137 24.10 3.29 -11.22
C PRO A 137 23.37 2.46 -12.29
N SER A 138 22.92 3.15 -13.34
CA SER A 138 22.64 2.63 -14.70
C SER A 138 21.90 1.28 -14.84
N SER A 139 20.66 1.36 -15.35
CA SER A 139 19.80 0.26 -15.82
C SER A 139 19.03 -0.55 -14.77
N PHE A 140 17.97 0.06 -14.23
CA PHE A 140 16.72 -0.72 -14.09
C PHE A 140 16.47 -1.40 -15.45
N PRO A 141 16.12 -2.70 -15.51
CA PRO A 141 15.64 -3.27 -16.77
C PRO A 141 14.35 -2.52 -17.11
N ALA A 142 14.46 -1.56 -18.03
CA ALA A 142 13.32 -0.90 -18.62
C ALA A 142 12.42 -2.00 -19.16
N ILE A 143 11.16 -2.01 -18.71
CA ILE A 143 10.19 -2.97 -19.21
C ILE A 143 9.92 -2.53 -20.63
N SER A 144 10.11 -3.41 -21.61
CA SER A 144 9.89 -2.98 -22.99
C SER A 144 8.43 -2.57 -23.19
N SER A 145 8.14 -1.73 -24.19
CA SER A 145 6.76 -1.33 -24.51
C SER A 145 5.82 -2.51 -24.76
N LEU A 146 6.35 -3.66 -25.21
CA LEU A 146 5.59 -4.90 -25.34
C LEU A 146 5.29 -5.53 -23.98
N GLU A 147 6.28 -5.55 -23.09
CA GLU A 147 6.12 -6.11 -21.75
C GLU A 147 5.17 -5.27 -20.89
N SER A 148 5.20 -3.93 -21.01
CA SER A 148 4.23 -3.05 -20.37
C SER A 148 2.80 -3.35 -20.86
N LYS A 149 2.62 -3.54 -22.18
CA LYS A 149 1.33 -3.94 -22.76
C LYS A 149 0.84 -5.31 -22.27
N LEU A 150 1.73 -6.28 -22.09
CA LEU A 150 1.38 -7.59 -21.52
C LEU A 150 0.86 -7.45 -20.08
N VAL A 151 1.51 -6.60 -19.28
CA VAL A 151 1.12 -6.33 -17.90
C VAL A 151 -0.20 -5.57 -17.83
N GLN A 152 -0.38 -4.54 -18.66
CA GLN A 152 -1.64 -3.80 -18.76
C GLN A 152 -2.80 -4.71 -19.16
N TYR A 153 -2.61 -5.54 -20.18
CA TYR A 153 -3.64 -6.51 -20.61
C TYR A 153 -3.97 -7.50 -19.50
N ALA A 154 -2.97 -8.04 -18.79
CA ALA A 154 -3.21 -8.93 -17.67
C ALA A 154 -4.03 -8.24 -16.55
N LEU A 155 -3.75 -6.97 -16.25
CA LEU A 155 -4.47 -6.21 -15.23
C LEU A 155 -5.90 -5.86 -15.64
N GLN A 156 -6.12 -5.51 -16.91
CA GLN A 156 -7.41 -5.02 -17.42
C GLN A 156 -8.35 -6.16 -17.83
N GLU A 157 -7.83 -7.16 -18.56
CA GLU A 157 -8.64 -8.19 -19.22
C GLU A 157 -8.57 -9.55 -18.52
N LEU A 158 -7.52 -9.81 -17.73
CA LEU A 158 -7.31 -11.08 -17.03
C LEU A 158 -7.41 -10.95 -15.50
N GLU A 159 -7.96 -9.85 -14.98
CA GLU A 159 -8.11 -9.57 -13.55
C GLU A 159 -6.78 -9.71 -12.76
N GLY A 160 -5.67 -9.30 -13.37
CA GLY A 160 -4.31 -9.40 -12.82
C GLY A 160 -3.65 -10.77 -12.97
N HIS A 161 -4.28 -11.75 -13.62
CA HIS A 161 -3.68 -13.06 -13.85
C HIS A 161 -2.73 -13.03 -15.06
N PHE A 162 -1.52 -13.56 -14.87
CA PHE A 162 -0.54 -13.69 -15.93
C PHE A 162 -0.64 -15.07 -16.60
N VAL A 163 -1.68 -15.25 -17.43
CA VAL A 163 -1.96 -16.52 -18.10
C VAL A 163 -1.27 -16.57 -19.46
N ILE A 164 -0.26 -17.43 -19.58
CA ILE A 164 0.57 -17.55 -20.80
C ILE A 164 -0.25 -17.90 -22.04
N LYS A 165 -1.30 -18.72 -21.89
CA LYS A 165 -2.16 -19.12 -23.01
C LYS A 165 -2.89 -17.89 -23.57
N ASP A 166 -3.60 -17.17 -22.72
CA ASP A 166 -4.44 -16.04 -23.11
C ASP A 166 -3.58 -14.86 -23.59
N LEU A 167 -2.41 -14.62 -22.96
CA LEU A 167 -1.44 -13.63 -23.44
C LEU A 167 -0.84 -13.98 -24.80
N HIS A 168 -0.71 -15.27 -25.13
CA HIS A 168 -0.22 -15.68 -26.45
C HIS A 168 -1.31 -15.64 -27.52
N GLU A 169 -2.57 -15.83 -27.15
CA GLU A 169 -3.70 -15.65 -28.07
C GLU A 169 -3.79 -14.19 -28.52
N GLU A 170 -3.59 -13.23 -27.60
CA GLU A 170 -3.64 -11.80 -27.92
C GLU A 170 -2.35 -11.27 -28.57
N PHE A 171 -1.17 -11.65 -28.06
CA PHE A 171 0.12 -11.08 -28.50
C PHE A 171 0.99 -12.03 -29.34
N GLY A 172 0.45 -13.17 -29.79
CA GLY A 172 1.20 -14.25 -30.44
C GLY A 172 2.03 -13.82 -31.66
N ASP A 173 1.56 -12.81 -32.40
CA ASP A 173 2.28 -12.24 -33.55
C ASP A 173 3.52 -11.44 -33.15
N ARG A 174 3.61 -11.04 -31.87
CA ARG A 174 4.63 -10.15 -31.32
C ARG A 174 5.54 -10.84 -30.32
N ILE A 175 5.09 -11.94 -29.70
CA ILE A 175 5.87 -12.72 -28.75
C ILE A 175 5.53 -14.20 -28.81
N SER A 176 6.56 -15.05 -28.92
CA SER A 176 6.37 -16.50 -28.93
C SER A 176 6.03 -17.04 -27.54
N ARG A 177 5.28 -18.15 -27.49
CA ARG A 177 4.92 -18.82 -26.23
C ARG A 177 6.14 -19.20 -25.37
N ARG A 178 7.24 -19.61 -26.02
CA ARG A 178 8.51 -19.93 -25.33
C ARG A 178 9.09 -18.69 -24.65
N ARG A 179 9.05 -17.53 -25.31
CA ARG A 179 9.54 -16.27 -24.75
C ARG A 179 8.64 -15.77 -23.62
N LEU A 180 7.32 -15.89 -23.74
CA LEU A 180 6.37 -15.62 -22.66
C LEU A 180 6.64 -16.48 -21.42
N SER A 181 6.88 -17.79 -21.61
CA SER A 181 7.22 -18.68 -20.49
C SER A 181 8.54 -18.31 -19.81
N ALA A 182 9.58 -17.99 -20.60
CA ALA A 182 10.87 -17.58 -20.07
C ALA A 182 10.76 -16.26 -19.28
N LEU A 183 9.95 -15.33 -19.79
CA LEU A 183 9.68 -14.05 -19.16
C LEU A 183 8.87 -14.21 -17.87
N ALA A 184 7.83 -15.07 -17.88
CA ALA A 184 7.09 -15.42 -16.67
C ALA A 184 8.00 -16.02 -15.60
N GLN A 185 8.87 -16.96 -15.97
CA GLN A 185 9.85 -17.56 -15.04
C GLN A 185 10.84 -16.53 -14.50
N ALA A 186 11.34 -15.62 -15.36
CA ALA A 186 12.25 -14.56 -14.95
C ALA A 186 11.57 -13.57 -13.99
N TRP A 187 10.30 -13.24 -14.23
CA TRP A 187 9.52 -12.38 -13.34
C TRP A 187 9.10 -13.08 -12.06
N GLU A 188 8.79 -14.38 -12.08
CA GLU A 188 8.60 -15.19 -10.87
C GLU A 188 9.87 -15.24 -10.01
N ALA A 189 11.04 -15.45 -10.62
CA ALA A 189 12.33 -15.48 -9.92
C ALA A 189 12.71 -14.12 -9.31
N ARG A 190 12.12 -13.04 -9.81
CA ARG A 190 12.28 -11.66 -9.31
C ARG A 190 11.10 -11.20 -8.45
N GLU A 191 10.17 -12.09 -8.13
CA GLU A 191 8.96 -11.80 -7.34
C GLU A 191 8.07 -10.69 -7.96
N LEU A 192 8.21 -10.46 -9.26
CA LEU A 192 7.35 -9.59 -10.09
C LEU A 192 6.05 -10.31 -10.50
N LEU A 193 6.05 -11.64 -10.41
CA LEU A 193 4.86 -12.49 -10.48
C LEU A 193 4.80 -13.39 -9.24
N THR A 194 3.59 -13.68 -8.76
CA THR A 194 3.40 -14.75 -7.75
C THR A 194 3.72 -16.12 -8.33
N LYS A 195 4.12 -17.07 -7.47
CA LYS A 195 4.11 -18.49 -7.83
C LYS A 195 2.68 -18.94 -8.15
N GLN A 196 2.55 -19.94 -9.02
CA GLN A 196 1.27 -20.41 -9.58
C GLN A 196 0.13 -20.48 -8.54
N PRO A 197 -1.08 -19.95 -8.85
CA PRO A 197 -1.43 -19.22 -10.07
C PRO A 197 -0.71 -17.88 -10.17
N ARG A 198 -0.15 -17.58 -11.36
CA ARG A 198 0.66 -16.38 -11.58
C ARG A 198 -0.22 -15.14 -11.59
N ARG A 199 0.11 -14.18 -10.73
CA ARG A 199 -0.51 -12.86 -10.67
C ARG A 199 0.54 -11.78 -10.80
N VAL A 200 0.18 -10.74 -11.53
CA VAL A 200 0.94 -9.49 -11.63
C VAL A 200 1.05 -8.90 -10.24
N THR A 201 2.28 -8.73 -9.74
CA THR A 201 2.49 -8.03 -8.48
C THR A 201 2.51 -6.52 -8.72
N TYR A 202 2.28 -5.76 -7.64
CA TYR A 202 2.33 -4.31 -7.70
C TYR A 202 3.69 -3.78 -8.21
N ALA A 203 4.79 -4.48 -7.91
CA ALA A 203 6.11 -4.12 -8.43
C ALA A 203 6.17 -4.13 -9.96
N LEU A 204 5.56 -5.15 -10.58
CA LEU A 204 5.48 -5.25 -12.03
C LEU A 204 4.53 -4.22 -12.64
N GLN A 205 3.44 -3.90 -11.95
CA GLN A 205 2.51 -2.83 -12.34
C GLN A 205 3.20 -1.46 -12.38
N VAL A 206 3.92 -1.08 -11.32
CA VAL A 206 4.62 0.20 -11.25
C VAL A 206 5.69 0.33 -12.34
N LEU A 207 6.39 -0.76 -12.64
CA LEU A 207 7.38 -0.78 -13.72
C LEU A 207 6.71 -0.62 -15.09
N ALA A 208 5.54 -1.23 -15.31
CA ALA A 208 4.79 -1.07 -16.56
C ALA A 208 4.23 0.35 -16.75
N THR A 209 3.82 1.03 -15.67
CA THR A 209 3.28 2.41 -15.74
C THR A 209 4.36 3.47 -15.96
N ARG A 210 5.62 3.23 -15.54
CA ARG A 210 6.71 4.20 -15.69
C ARG A 210 7.15 4.45 -17.14
N ASP A 211 6.87 3.52 -18.05
CA ASP A 211 7.26 3.59 -19.45
C ASP A 211 6.14 4.10 -20.38
N ASP A 212 5.05 4.66 -19.85
CA ASP A 212 4.02 5.34 -20.65
C ASP A 212 4.39 6.83 -20.82
N PRO A 213 4.88 7.29 -21.99
CA PRO A 213 5.26 8.68 -22.21
C PRO A 213 4.04 9.57 -22.55
N LEU A 214 2.81 9.06 -22.39
CA LEU A 214 1.60 9.75 -22.83
C LEU A 214 0.49 9.69 -21.79
N THR A 215 0.60 10.50 -20.74
CA THR A 215 -0.57 11.23 -20.25
C THR A 215 -0.13 12.49 -19.48
N PRO A 216 -0.64 13.69 -19.84
CA PRO A 216 -0.25 14.99 -19.27
C PRO A 216 -0.66 15.19 -17.80
#